data_AF-A0A8J4DIN9-F1
#
_entry.id   AF-A0A8J4DIN9-F1
#
_cell.length_a   1.000
_cell.length_b   1.000
_cell.length_c   1.000
_cell.angle_alpha   90.00
_cell.angle_beta   90.00
_cell.angle_gamma   90.00
#
_symmetry.space_group_name_H-M   'P 1'
#
loop_
_entity.id
_entity.type
_entity.pdbx_description
1 polymer ?
#
loop_
_entity_poly.entity_id
_entity_poly.type
_entity_poly.pdbx_seq_one_letter_code
_entity_poly.pdbx_strand_id
1 'polypeptide(L)'
;MTLRRRLAVLATALLTAPFIVAVLPASPASAHGWITNPPSRQDQCATRSVADCGSIQYEPQSVEAPKGSRSCSGGTGFTVLDNNNHGWRVASIGSSASFTWRNTAMHRTLNWQYYVDGNLHQTFSGNAAQPPQTVTHNVTGLPGGRHTVLGVWNIYDTPMAFYACVDVNVGGGGSQPPPPPPPPPACGAAWSPSAVYTNGMTVSHRGRAWTAQWWTQGEEPGTTGEWGVWRDKGAC
;
A
#
# COMPACT_ATOMS: atom_id res chain seq x y z
N MET A 1 -7.11 -16.50 93.43
CA MET A 1 -6.22 -16.21 92.29
C MET A 1 -6.60 -17.14 91.16
N THR A 2 -7.31 -16.66 90.14
CA THR A 2 -7.78 -17.47 89.00
C THR A 2 -7.38 -16.80 87.70
N LEU A 3 -6.59 -17.53 86.91
CA LEU A 3 -5.96 -17.13 85.65
C LEU A 3 -6.98 -17.26 84.51
N ARG A 4 -7.24 -16.18 83.74
CA ARG A 4 -7.99 -16.26 82.48
C ARG A 4 -7.05 -15.99 81.29
N ARG A 5 -6.80 -17.05 80.51
CA ARG A 5 -6.10 -17.02 79.22
C ARG A 5 -6.87 -16.17 78.21
N ARG A 6 -6.18 -15.23 77.54
CA ARG A 6 -6.70 -14.53 76.35
C ARG A 6 -6.09 -15.17 75.10
N LEU A 7 -6.95 -15.66 74.22
CA LEU A 7 -6.62 -16.21 72.91
C LEU A 7 -6.11 -15.09 71.99
N ALA A 8 -4.96 -15.29 71.35
CA ALA A 8 -4.47 -14.44 70.28
C ALA A 8 -5.12 -14.87 68.95
N VAL A 9 -5.81 -13.95 68.29
CA VAL A 9 -6.31 -14.13 66.91
C VAL A 9 -5.21 -13.64 65.97
N LEU A 10 -4.61 -14.57 65.22
CA LEU A 10 -3.70 -14.28 64.12
C LEU A 10 -4.53 -13.80 62.91
N ALA A 11 -4.37 -12.53 62.54
CA ALA A 11 -4.90 -11.99 61.30
C ALA A 11 -3.95 -12.35 60.15
N THR A 12 -4.39 -13.21 59.23
CA THR A 12 -3.71 -13.49 57.96
C THR A 12 -4.04 -12.39 56.95
N ALA A 13 -3.12 -11.44 56.76
CA ALA A 13 -3.21 -10.47 55.68
C ALA A 13 -2.76 -11.14 54.35
N LEU A 14 -3.71 -11.49 53.48
CA LEU A 14 -3.39 -11.79 52.08
C LEU A 14 -3.04 -10.47 51.36
N LEU A 15 -1.75 -10.27 51.09
CA LEU A 15 -1.27 -9.19 50.22
C LEU A 15 -1.58 -9.55 48.76
N THR A 16 -2.70 -9.06 48.22
CA THR A 16 -2.93 -9.05 46.77
C THR A 16 -2.09 -7.93 46.16
N ALA A 17 -0.91 -8.25 45.66
CA ALA A 17 -0.11 -7.29 44.90
C ALA A 17 -0.85 -6.94 43.59
N PRO A 18 -1.12 -5.66 43.29
CA PRO A 18 -1.72 -5.27 42.02
C PRO A 18 -0.69 -5.50 40.90
N PHE A 19 -1.03 -6.39 39.96
CA PHE A 19 -0.32 -6.48 38.69
C PHE A 19 -0.54 -5.18 37.91
N ILE A 20 0.38 -4.23 38.05
CA ILE A 20 0.44 -3.05 37.19
C ILE A 20 1.03 -3.52 35.85
N VAL A 21 0.16 -3.74 34.87
CA VAL A 21 0.59 -3.97 33.48
C VAL A 21 1.03 -2.63 32.91
N ALA A 22 2.35 -2.40 32.88
CA ALA A 22 2.93 -1.25 32.20
C ALA A 22 2.77 -1.42 30.68
N VAL A 23 1.89 -0.62 30.07
CA VAL A 23 1.76 -0.57 28.61
C VAL A 23 2.91 0.28 28.07
N LEU A 24 3.95 -0.36 27.56
CA LEU A 24 5.05 0.34 26.87
C LEU A 24 4.55 0.89 25.52
N PRO A 25 4.90 2.13 25.16
CA PRO A 25 4.53 2.68 23.85
C PRO A 25 5.21 1.88 22.73
N ALA A 26 4.44 1.51 21.71
CA ALA A 26 4.97 0.83 20.52
C ALA A 26 5.96 1.74 19.79
N SER A 27 7.18 1.26 19.56
CA SER A 27 8.16 1.99 18.74
C SER A 27 7.76 1.88 17.27
N PRO A 28 7.84 2.98 16.49
CA PRO A 28 7.58 2.93 15.07
C PRO A 28 8.56 1.97 14.38
N ALA A 29 8.06 1.21 13.41
CA ALA A 29 8.87 0.55 12.43
C ALA A 29 9.47 1.62 11.51
N SER A 30 10.79 1.62 11.35
CA SER A 30 11.44 2.40 10.30
C SER A 30 11.21 1.74 8.92
N ALA A 31 9.95 1.51 8.60
CA ALA A 31 9.44 0.84 7.42
C ALA A 31 8.44 1.79 6.75
N HIS A 32 8.29 1.71 5.43
CA HIS A 32 7.37 2.58 4.72
C HIS A 32 6.98 1.93 3.40
N GLY A 33 5.68 1.84 3.11
CA GLY A 33 5.20 1.27 1.86
C GLY A 33 3.68 1.26 1.72
N TRP A 34 3.21 1.16 0.49
CA TRP A 34 1.79 1.12 0.14
C TRP A 34 1.55 0.34 -1.17
N ILE A 35 0.29 0.02 -1.47
CA ILE A 35 -0.08 -0.68 -2.71
C ILE A 35 -0.28 0.34 -3.83
N THR A 36 0.49 0.20 -4.92
CA THR A 36 0.40 1.05 -6.12
C THR A 36 -0.40 0.41 -7.24
N ASN A 37 -0.60 -0.91 -7.21
CA ASN A 37 -1.41 -1.62 -8.22
C ASN A 37 -2.14 -2.83 -7.62
N PRO A 38 -3.48 -2.94 -7.76
CA PRO A 38 -4.37 -1.87 -8.17
C PRO A 38 -4.27 -0.68 -7.18
N PRO A 39 -4.52 0.56 -7.60
CA PRO A 39 -4.27 1.74 -6.77
C PRO A 39 -5.03 1.70 -5.43
N SER A 40 -4.30 1.70 -4.32
CA SER A 40 -4.89 1.86 -2.99
C SER A 40 -5.49 3.25 -2.79
N ARG A 41 -6.32 3.43 -1.77
CA ARG A 41 -6.89 4.72 -1.40
C ARG A 41 -5.81 5.81 -1.25
N GLN A 42 -4.74 5.52 -0.51
CA GLN A 42 -3.62 6.46 -0.37
C GLN A 42 -2.84 6.69 -1.69
N ASP A 43 -2.77 5.71 -2.59
CA ASP A 43 -2.15 5.89 -3.90
C ASP A 43 -2.99 6.81 -4.80
N GLN A 44 -4.31 6.66 -4.77
CA GLN A 44 -5.24 7.55 -5.47
C GLN A 44 -5.11 9.00 -4.99
N CYS A 45 -4.89 9.20 -3.68
CA CYS A 45 -4.57 10.50 -3.11
C CYS A 45 -3.24 11.04 -3.61
N ALA A 46 -2.17 10.24 -3.53
CA ALA A 46 -0.83 10.67 -3.92
C ALA A 46 -0.72 11.02 -5.41
N THR A 47 -1.43 10.28 -6.26
CA THR A 47 -1.52 10.53 -7.71
C THR A 47 -2.52 11.60 -8.10
N ARG A 48 -3.25 12.19 -7.14
CA ARG A 48 -4.31 13.19 -7.36
C ARG A 48 -5.48 12.67 -8.23
N SER A 49 -5.65 11.36 -8.28
CA SER A 49 -6.79 10.70 -8.92
C SER A 49 -8.08 10.87 -8.11
N VAL A 50 -7.93 11.07 -6.78
CA VAL A 50 -8.95 11.47 -5.81
C VAL A 50 -8.41 12.69 -5.05
N ALA A 51 -9.26 13.71 -4.88
CA ALA A 51 -8.91 14.96 -4.22
C ALA A 51 -9.26 14.94 -2.72
N ASP A 52 -8.95 16.02 -2.00
CA ASP A 52 -9.39 16.26 -0.61
C ASP A 52 -8.93 15.22 0.42
N CYS A 53 -7.75 14.62 0.20
CA CYS A 53 -7.20 13.61 1.08
C CYS A 53 -6.40 14.14 2.29
N GLY A 54 -6.18 15.45 2.44
CA GLY A 54 -5.36 15.98 3.54
C GLY A 54 -3.88 15.59 3.42
N SER A 55 -3.22 15.20 4.51
CA SER A 55 -1.76 14.95 4.52
C SER A 55 -1.35 13.65 3.81
N ILE A 56 -2.20 12.62 3.76
CA ILE A 56 -1.83 11.31 3.20
C ILE A 56 -1.43 11.37 1.71
N GLN A 57 -1.88 12.39 0.98
CA GLN A 57 -1.47 12.61 -0.42
C GLN A 57 0.02 12.94 -0.59
N TYR A 58 0.72 13.35 0.48
CA TYR A 58 2.15 13.67 0.45
C TYR A 58 3.02 12.53 0.96
N GLU A 59 2.43 11.59 1.69
CA GLU A 59 3.13 10.50 2.37
C GLU A 59 2.34 9.18 2.36
N PRO A 60 1.94 8.67 1.17
CA PRO A 60 1.13 7.46 1.05
C PRO A 60 1.75 6.23 1.71
N GLN A 61 3.08 6.23 1.86
CA GLN A 61 3.86 5.18 2.48
C GLN A 61 3.73 5.07 4.01
N SER A 62 3.09 6.04 4.67
CA SER A 62 3.19 6.24 6.13
C SER A 62 1.99 5.74 6.93
N VAL A 63 1.09 4.93 6.35
CA VAL A 63 -0.09 4.41 7.08
C VAL A 63 0.30 3.27 8.03
N GLU A 64 1.04 3.64 9.08
CA GLU A 64 1.62 2.75 10.06
C GLU A 64 0.79 2.72 11.35
N ALA A 65 0.39 1.53 11.80
CA ALA A 65 -0.32 1.37 13.07
C ALA A 65 0.02 0.02 13.74
N PRO A 66 -0.32 -0.18 15.02
CA PRO A 66 -0.15 -1.47 15.69
C PRO A 66 -0.86 -2.59 14.94
N LYS A 67 -0.19 -3.75 14.85
CA LYS A 67 -0.73 -4.97 14.23
C LYS A 67 -2.12 -5.30 14.77
N GLY A 68 -2.95 -5.87 13.91
CA GLY A 68 -4.26 -6.40 14.27
C GLY A 68 -5.45 -5.54 13.84
N SER A 69 -5.24 -4.29 13.43
CA SER A 69 -6.32 -3.47 12.87
C SER A 69 -6.92 -4.08 11.59
N ARG A 70 -8.17 -3.70 11.29
CA ARG A 70 -8.92 -4.00 10.06
C ARG A 70 -9.46 -2.76 9.37
N SER A 71 -9.07 -1.56 9.83
CA SER A 71 -9.41 -0.30 9.17
C SER A 71 -8.40 0.04 8.07
N CYS A 72 -8.80 0.88 7.13
CA CYS A 72 -7.95 1.34 6.04
C CYS A 72 -6.84 2.27 6.53
N SER A 73 -7.12 3.06 7.57
CA SER A 73 -6.14 3.92 8.23
C SER A 73 -5.23 3.18 9.21
N GLY A 74 -5.52 1.90 9.52
CA GLY A 74 -4.89 1.19 10.65
C GLY A 74 -5.25 1.74 12.03
N GLY A 75 -6.04 2.83 12.13
CA GLY A 75 -6.30 3.58 13.36
C GLY A 75 -5.44 4.84 13.51
N THR A 76 -4.73 5.25 12.45
CA THR A 76 -3.96 6.50 12.40
C THR A 76 -4.85 7.73 12.23
N GLY A 77 -4.21 8.92 12.24
CA GLY A 77 -4.87 10.19 11.89
C GLY A 77 -5.30 10.31 10.42
N PHE A 78 -4.94 9.37 9.54
CA PHE A 78 -5.36 9.36 8.13
C PHE A 78 -6.79 8.86 7.95
N THR A 79 -7.73 9.40 8.73
CA THR A 79 -9.12 8.93 8.86
C THR A 79 -9.93 9.05 7.57
N VAL A 80 -9.50 9.90 6.63
CA VAL A 80 -10.11 9.98 5.29
C VAL A 80 -10.10 8.62 4.58
N LEU A 81 -9.07 7.79 4.82
CA LEU A 81 -8.95 6.46 4.23
C LEU A 81 -10.07 5.52 4.69
N ASP A 82 -10.69 5.77 5.85
CA ASP A 82 -11.81 4.98 6.36
C ASP A 82 -13.18 5.46 5.84
N ASN A 83 -13.24 6.64 5.21
CA ASN A 83 -14.47 7.18 4.65
C ASN A 83 -14.82 6.50 3.32
N ASN A 84 -15.73 5.53 3.37
CA ASN A 84 -16.21 4.81 2.17
C ASN A 84 -17.00 5.70 1.18
N ASN A 85 -17.46 6.88 1.61
CA ASN A 85 -18.20 7.83 0.77
C ASN A 85 -17.31 8.93 0.17
N HIS A 86 -15.99 8.80 0.28
CA HIS A 86 -15.04 9.82 -0.22
C HIS A 86 -14.87 9.82 -1.76
N GLY A 87 -15.51 8.90 -2.47
CA GLY A 87 -15.44 8.83 -3.94
C GLY A 87 -14.23 8.06 -4.47
N TRP A 88 -13.76 7.05 -3.73
CA TRP A 88 -12.68 6.17 -4.16
C TRP A 88 -12.99 5.50 -5.51
N ARG A 89 -12.00 5.51 -6.40
CA ARG A 89 -12.06 4.78 -7.68
C ARG A 89 -11.97 3.29 -7.41
N VAL A 90 -12.76 2.52 -8.16
CA VAL A 90 -12.87 1.07 -8.01
C VAL A 90 -12.14 0.39 -9.16
N ALA A 91 -11.14 -0.43 -8.85
CA ALA A 91 -10.38 -1.17 -9.85
C ALA A 91 -11.16 -2.41 -10.32
N SER A 92 -11.33 -2.58 -11.63
CA SER A 92 -11.91 -3.81 -12.19
C SER A 92 -10.84 -4.88 -12.31
N ILE A 93 -11.06 -6.05 -11.70
CA ILE A 93 -10.08 -7.14 -11.66
C ILE A 93 -10.75 -8.51 -11.90
N GLY A 94 -9.94 -9.51 -12.24
CA GLY A 94 -10.37 -10.90 -12.26
C GLY A 94 -10.45 -11.52 -10.85
N SER A 95 -10.92 -12.76 -10.77
CA SER A 95 -10.88 -13.54 -9.53
C SER A 95 -9.46 -13.85 -9.05
N SER A 96 -8.46 -13.63 -9.90
CA SER A 96 -7.05 -13.57 -9.54
C SER A 96 -6.45 -12.26 -10.02
N ALA A 97 -5.70 -11.57 -9.16
CA ALA A 97 -5.12 -10.27 -9.46
C ALA A 97 -3.79 -10.05 -8.74
N SER A 98 -2.90 -9.29 -9.37
CA SER A 98 -1.62 -8.91 -8.78
C SER A 98 -1.76 -7.64 -7.92
N PHE A 99 -1.35 -7.74 -6.66
CA PHE A 99 -1.22 -6.63 -5.72
C PHE A 99 0.26 -6.28 -5.56
N THR A 100 0.64 -5.09 -5.99
CA THR A 100 2.01 -4.57 -6.02
C THR A 100 2.20 -3.54 -4.93
N TRP A 101 3.10 -3.83 -4.01
CA TRP A 101 3.58 -2.92 -2.99
C TRP A 101 4.83 -2.19 -3.48
N ARG A 102 4.91 -0.90 -3.16
CA ARG A 102 6.12 -0.08 -3.27
C ARG A 102 6.58 0.30 -1.88
N ASN A 103 7.79 -0.14 -1.51
CA ASN A 103 8.41 0.11 -0.22
C ASN A 103 9.45 1.21 -0.37
N THR A 104 9.30 2.34 0.30
CA THR A 104 10.32 3.39 0.33
C THR A 104 11.35 3.16 1.42
N ALA A 105 10.99 2.41 2.47
CA ALA A 105 11.91 1.88 3.47
C ALA A 105 11.60 0.39 3.69
N MET A 106 12.46 -0.48 3.14
CA MET A 106 12.29 -1.94 3.22
C MET A 106 12.70 -2.45 4.60
N HIS A 107 11.85 -3.26 5.24
CA HIS A 107 12.09 -3.79 6.59
C HIS A 107 11.89 -5.30 6.64
N ARG A 108 12.54 -5.98 7.58
CA ARG A 108 12.32 -7.42 7.80
C ARG A 108 10.84 -7.70 7.97
N THR A 109 10.31 -8.61 7.16
CA THR A 109 8.87 -8.81 7.04
C THR A 109 8.43 -10.13 7.66
N LEU A 110 7.38 -10.08 8.47
CA LEU A 110 6.71 -11.27 8.98
C LEU A 110 5.89 -11.91 7.85
N ASN A 111 4.93 -11.16 7.32
CA ASN A 111 4.06 -11.58 6.24
C ASN A 111 3.31 -10.38 5.63
N TRP A 112 2.65 -10.63 4.51
CA TRP A 112 1.60 -9.80 3.96
C TRP A 112 0.28 -10.56 4.07
N GLN A 113 -0.75 -9.90 4.58
CA GLN A 113 -2.10 -10.44 4.67
C GLN A 113 -3.03 -9.63 3.78
N TYR A 114 -3.93 -10.32 3.10
CA TYR A 114 -5.00 -9.72 2.33
C TYR A 114 -6.32 -10.10 2.97
N TYR A 115 -7.11 -9.10 3.32
CA TYR A 115 -8.47 -9.26 3.83
C TYR A 115 -9.46 -8.79 2.78
N VAL A 116 -10.58 -9.48 2.63
CA VAL A 116 -11.70 -9.07 1.79
C VAL A 116 -12.88 -8.77 2.70
N ASP A 117 -13.34 -7.53 2.70
CA ASP A 117 -14.44 -7.04 3.55
C ASP A 117 -14.25 -7.42 5.04
N GLY A 118 -13.00 -7.32 5.52
CA GLY A 118 -12.61 -7.60 6.89
C GLY A 118 -12.25 -9.06 7.21
N ASN A 119 -12.53 -10.01 6.30
CA ASN A 119 -12.21 -11.43 6.49
C ASN A 119 -10.84 -11.76 5.90
N LEU A 120 -10.01 -12.51 6.63
CA LEU A 120 -8.69 -12.93 6.11
C LEU A 120 -8.89 -13.84 4.90
N HIS A 121 -8.32 -13.46 3.77
CA HIS A 121 -8.43 -14.18 2.50
C HIS A 121 -7.17 -14.95 2.17
N GLN A 122 -6.00 -14.29 2.23
CA GLN A 122 -4.73 -14.92 1.87
C GLN A 122 -3.55 -14.32 2.64
N THR A 123 -2.52 -15.13 2.92
CA THR A 123 -1.30 -14.70 3.60
C THR A 123 -0.08 -15.13 2.77
N PHE A 124 0.90 -14.23 2.64
CA PHE A 124 2.18 -14.48 1.99
C PHE A 124 3.30 -14.29 3.02
N SER A 125 4.16 -15.29 3.18
CA SER A 125 5.27 -15.22 4.14
C SER A 125 6.32 -14.19 3.71
N GLY A 126 6.81 -13.39 4.67
CA GLY A 126 7.99 -12.54 4.50
C GLY A 126 9.31 -13.24 4.80
N ASN A 127 9.27 -14.48 5.30
CA ASN A 127 10.43 -15.30 5.64
C ASN A 127 11.43 -14.60 6.58
N ALA A 128 10.97 -13.65 7.40
CA ALA A 128 11.80 -12.79 8.25
C ALA A 128 12.91 -12.02 7.50
N ALA A 129 12.78 -11.90 6.18
CA ALA A 129 13.75 -11.28 5.29
C ALA A 129 13.33 -9.83 4.98
N GLN A 130 14.32 -9.02 4.60
CA GLN A 130 14.06 -7.70 4.03
C GLN A 130 13.59 -7.90 2.57
N PRO A 131 12.39 -7.41 2.21
CA PRO A 131 11.87 -7.57 0.86
C PRO A 131 12.57 -6.64 -0.13
N PRO A 132 12.45 -6.90 -1.45
CA PRO A 132 12.80 -5.90 -2.45
C PRO A 132 11.93 -4.64 -2.33
N GLN A 133 12.36 -3.58 -3.01
CA GLN A 133 11.64 -2.30 -3.05
C GLN A 133 10.23 -2.46 -3.63
N THR A 134 10.06 -3.38 -4.58
CA THR A 134 8.76 -3.71 -5.17
C THR A 134 8.44 -5.17 -4.90
N VAL A 135 7.28 -5.41 -4.30
CA VAL A 135 6.79 -6.77 -4.01
C VAL A 135 5.45 -6.96 -4.71
N THR A 136 5.31 -8.03 -5.48
CA THR A 136 4.04 -8.36 -6.15
C THR A 136 3.51 -9.70 -5.65
N HIS A 137 2.27 -9.72 -5.22
CA HIS A 137 1.56 -10.92 -4.80
C HIS A 137 0.39 -11.20 -5.75
N ASN A 138 0.27 -12.43 -6.25
CA ASN A 138 -0.92 -12.85 -6.99
C ASN A 138 -1.97 -13.37 -6.00
N VAL A 139 -2.97 -12.55 -5.69
CA VAL A 139 -4.09 -12.93 -4.81
C VAL A 139 -5.15 -13.61 -5.65
N THR A 140 -5.53 -14.83 -5.28
CA THR A 140 -6.39 -15.70 -6.08
C THR A 140 -7.69 -16.03 -5.36
N GLY A 141 -8.74 -16.40 -6.10
CA GLY A 141 -10.01 -16.82 -5.51
C GLY A 141 -10.82 -15.69 -4.89
N LEU A 142 -10.63 -14.45 -5.36
CA LEU A 142 -11.41 -13.31 -4.89
C LEU A 142 -12.91 -13.49 -5.20
N PRO A 143 -13.82 -13.17 -4.25
CA PRO A 143 -15.26 -13.26 -4.47
C PRO A 143 -15.69 -12.26 -5.54
N GLY A 144 -16.69 -12.63 -6.34
CA GLY A 144 -17.23 -11.76 -7.39
C GLY A 144 -18.09 -10.63 -6.83
N GLY A 145 -18.00 -9.45 -7.46
CA GLY A 145 -18.71 -8.25 -7.04
C GLY A 145 -17.79 -7.14 -6.54
N ARG A 146 -18.40 -6.12 -5.93
CA ARG A 146 -17.68 -4.97 -5.38
C ARG A 146 -17.23 -5.27 -3.95
N HIS A 147 -15.94 -5.13 -3.70
CA HIS A 147 -15.31 -5.45 -2.43
C HIS A 147 -14.25 -4.39 -2.05
N THR A 148 -13.91 -4.33 -0.76
CA THR A 148 -12.70 -3.66 -0.30
C THR A 148 -11.67 -4.70 0.09
N VAL A 149 -10.51 -4.67 -0.57
CA VAL A 149 -9.35 -5.50 -0.20
C VAL A 149 -8.43 -4.68 0.69
N LEU A 150 -8.22 -5.12 1.92
CA LEU A 150 -7.22 -4.55 2.82
C LEU A 150 -5.93 -5.39 2.73
N GLY A 151 -4.87 -4.78 2.21
CA GLY A 151 -3.52 -5.28 2.35
C GLY A 151 -2.88 -4.82 3.66
N VAL A 152 -2.30 -5.76 4.40
CA VAL A 152 -1.58 -5.52 5.64
C VAL A 152 -0.16 -6.05 5.52
N TRP A 153 0.83 -5.19 5.61
CA TRP A 153 2.24 -5.57 5.68
C TRP A 153 2.69 -5.61 7.14
N ASN A 154 2.86 -6.82 7.69
CA ASN A 154 3.27 -7.03 9.08
C ASN A 154 4.81 -7.04 9.19
N ILE A 155 5.36 -6.11 9.96
CA ILE A 155 6.81 -6.03 10.18
C ILE A 155 7.25 -7.15 11.12
N TYR A 156 8.43 -7.73 10.91
CA TYR A 156 8.87 -8.92 11.65
C TYR A 156 9.18 -8.63 13.13
N ASP A 157 9.97 -7.60 13.36
CA ASP A 157 10.68 -7.30 14.61
C ASP A 157 10.11 -6.06 15.33
N THR A 158 8.96 -5.55 14.90
CA THR A 158 8.23 -4.47 15.58
C THR A 158 6.77 -4.88 15.81
N PRO A 159 6.03 -4.21 16.72
CA PRO A 159 4.59 -4.46 16.87
C PRO A 159 3.73 -3.80 15.78
N MET A 160 4.33 -3.19 14.76
CA MET A 160 3.66 -2.34 13.79
C MET A 160 3.39 -3.04 12.45
N ALA A 161 2.45 -2.50 11.70
CA ALA A 161 2.09 -2.91 10.35
C ALA A 161 1.67 -1.73 9.48
N PHE A 162 1.69 -1.91 8.17
CA PHE A 162 1.22 -0.92 7.19
C PHE A 162 -0.09 -1.37 6.55
N TYR A 163 -1.01 -0.43 6.36
CA TYR A 163 -2.38 -0.68 5.96
C TYR A 163 -2.71 0.00 4.64
N ALA A 164 -3.23 -0.75 3.66
CA ALA A 164 -3.61 -0.22 2.36
C ALA A 164 -4.92 -0.85 1.88
N CYS A 165 -5.98 -0.06 1.82
CA CYS A 165 -7.25 -0.47 1.22
C CYS A 165 -7.24 -0.24 -0.29
N VAL A 166 -7.75 -1.20 -1.05
CA VAL A 166 -7.96 -1.16 -2.49
C VAL A 166 -9.42 -1.50 -2.76
N ASP A 167 -10.17 -0.56 -3.32
CA ASP A 167 -11.55 -0.78 -3.74
C ASP A 167 -11.57 -1.50 -5.10
N VAL A 168 -12.22 -2.65 -5.17
CA VAL A 168 -12.21 -3.51 -6.36
C VAL A 168 -13.62 -3.93 -6.79
N ASN A 169 -13.77 -4.22 -8.08
CA ASN A 169 -14.92 -4.89 -8.65
C ASN A 169 -14.46 -6.16 -9.36
N VAL A 170 -14.66 -7.30 -8.72
CA VAL A 170 -14.17 -8.61 -9.16
C VAL A 170 -15.17 -9.24 -10.12
N GLY A 171 -14.71 -9.65 -11.30
CA GLY A 171 -15.58 -10.24 -12.31
C GLY A 171 -16.48 -9.23 -13.05
N GLY A 172 -16.31 -7.93 -12.78
CA GLY A 172 -17.04 -6.83 -13.43
C GLY A 172 -16.70 -6.58 -14.90
N GLY A 173 -15.81 -7.37 -15.48
CA GLY A 173 -15.48 -7.36 -16.90
C GLY A 173 -14.81 -8.68 -17.23
N GLY A 174 -15.43 -9.49 -18.10
CA GLY A 174 -14.85 -10.73 -18.60
C GLY A 174 -13.45 -10.46 -19.11
N SER A 175 -12.50 -11.33 -18.76
CA SER A 175 -11.17 -11.48 -19.38
C SER A 175 -10.77 -10.32 -20.29
N GLN A 176 -10.46 -9.16 -19.71
CA GLN A 176 -9.63 -8.22 -20.44
C GLN A 176 -8.21 -8.64 -20.10
N PRO A 177 -7.40 -9.07 -21.09
CA PRO A 177 -5.96 -8.91 -20.99
C PRO A 177 -5.65 -7.48 -20.51
N PRO A 178 -4.44 -7.16 -20.00
CA PRO A 178 -4.04 -5.76 -19.84
C PRO A 178 -4.53 -4.98 -21.07
N PRO A 179 -5.23 -3.84 -20.90
CA PRO A 179 -5.79 -3.12 -22.04
C PRO A 179 -4.69 -3.07 -23.11
N PRO A 180 -4.95 -3.52 -24.36
CA PRO A 180 -3.99 -3.27 -25.41
C PRO A 180 -3.65 -1.78 -25.33
N PRO A 181 -2.37 -1.39 -25.44
CA PRO A 181 -2.00 0.02 -25.40
C PRO A 181 -2.98 0.76 -26.31
N PRO A 182 -3.53 1.92 -25.87
CA PRO A 182 -4.47 2.66 -26.69
C PRO A 182 -3.89 2.73 -28.11
N PRO A 183 -4.71 2.49 -29.17
CA PRO A 183 -4.21 2.66 -30.52
C PRO A 183 -3.52 4.02 -30.53
N PRO A 184 -2.27 4.11 -31.01
CA PRO A 184 -1.53 5.34 -30.89
C PRO A 184 -2.45 6.45 -31.40
N PRO A 185 -2.64 7.56 -30.65
CA PRO A 185 -2.66 8.83 -31.35
C PRO A 185 -1.47 8.76 -32.31
N ALA A 186 -1.53 9.31 -33.53
CA ALA A 186 -0.39 9.28 -34.45
C ALA A 186 0.97 9.68 -33.77
N CYS A 187 0.87 10.30 -32.59
CA CYS A 187 1.83 10.77 -31.62
C CYS A 187 2.36 9.81 -30.51
N GLY A 188 1.66 8.73 -30.15
CA GLY A 188 1.93 7.94 -28.92
C GLY A 188 1.43 8.58 -27.61
N ALA A 189 1.57 7.88 -26.48
CA ALA A 189 1.10 8.32 -25.15
C ALA A 189 1.93 9.49 -24.60
N ALA A 190 1.33 10.37 -23.78
CA ALA A 190 2.05 11.51 -23.21
C ALA A 190 3.28 11.07 -22.40
N TRP A 191 4.41 11.76 -22.59
CA TRP A 191 5.63 11.53 -21.83
C TRP A 191 5.39 11.79 -20.34
N SER A 192 5.97 10.95 -19.49
CA SER A 192 5.94 11.05 -18.04
C SER A 192 7.36 10.94 -17.49
N PRO A 193 7.79 11.84 -16.59
CA PRO A 193 9.13 11.80 -16.01
C PRO A 193 9.36 10.58 -15.10
N SER A 194 8.30 9.94 -14.61
CA SER A 194 8.41 8.76 -13.74
C SER A 194 8.42 7.43 -14.50
N ALA A 195 8.07 7.44 -15.78
CA ALA A 195 8.01 6.25 -16.60
C ALA A 195 9.40 5.89 -17.16
N VAL A 196 9.67 4.59 -17.24
CA VAL A 196 10.86 4.05 -17.92
C VAL A 196 10.52 3.83 -19.38
N TYR A 197 11.40 4.28 -20.26
CA TYR A 197 11.31 4.03 -21.70
C TYR A 197 12.54 3.29 -22.19
N THR A 198 12.35 2.35 -23.12
CA THR A 198 13.44 1.61 -23.76
C THR A 198 13.48 1.89 -25.26
N ASN A 199 14.55 1.46 -25.93
CA ASN A 199 14.76 1.69 -27.36
C ASN A 199 13.49 1.35 -28.18
N GLY A 200 13.04 2.31 -28.98
CA GLY A 200 11.89 2.17 -29.88
C GLY A 200 10.55 2.61 -29.28
N MET A 201 10.45 2.83 -27.97
CA MET A 201 9.22 3.35 -27.35
C MET A 201 8.94 4.78 -27.80
N THR A 202 7.68 5.09 -28.12
CA THR A 202 7.26 6.40 -28.63
C THR A 202 6.30 7.09 -27.68
N VAL A 203 6.53 8.39 -27.43
CA VAL A 203 5.72 9.26 -26.57
C VAL A 203 5.39 10.57 -27.26
N SER A 204 4.33 11.25 -26.81
CA SER A 204 4.02 12.63 -27.18
C SER A 204 4.51 13.62 -26.13
N HIS A 205 5.16 14.69 -26.57
CA HIS A 205 5.57 15.81 -25.71
C HIS A 205 5.61 17.11 -26.50
N ARG A 206 4.96 18.16 -25.96
CA ARG A 206 4.85 19.50 -26.57
C ARG A 206 4.38 19.49 -28.04
N GLY A 207 3.37 18.68 -28.36
CA GLY A 207 2.80 18.60 -29.72
C GLY A 207 3.74 17.94 -30.75
N ARG A 208 4.70 17.13 -30.28
CA ARG A 208 5.60 16.34 -31.13
C ARG A 208 5.70 14.89 -30.64
N ALA A 209 5.98 13.99 -31.56
CA ALA A 209 6.23 12.58 -31.27
C ALA A 209 7.73 12.33 -31.08
N TRP A 210 8.10 11.51 -30.10
CA TRP A 210 9.48 11.25 -29.72
C TRP A 210 9.71 9.76 -29.52
N THR A 211 10.78 9.22 -30.08
CA THR A 211 11.18 7.81 -29.89
C THR A 211 12.43 7.72 -29.03
N ALA A 212 12.39 6.92 -27.97
CA ALA A 212 13.55 6.65 -27.13
C ALA A 212 14.63 5.87 -27.91
N GLN A 213 15.87 6.33 -27.84
CA GLN A 213 17.02 5.71 -28.51
C GLN A 213 17.66 4.61 -27.65
N TRP A 214 17.48 4.64 -26.33
CA TRP A 214 17.94 3.63 -25.38
C TRP A 214 17.13 3.73 -24.08
N TRP A 215 17.51 2.98 -23.05
CA TRP A 215 16.85 3.03 -21.74
C TRP A 215 16.94 4.43 -21.13
N THR A 216 15.83 4.96 -20.62
CA THR A 216 15.73 6.31 -20.04
C THR A 216 14.61 6.39 -19.03
N GLN A 217 14.76 7.27 -18.04
CA GLN A 217 13.74 7.62 -17.07
C GLN A 217 13.95 9.06 -16.59
N GLY A 218 12.97 9.91 -16.82
CA GLY A 218 13.03 11.31 -16.37
C GLY A 218 13.72 12.27 -17.34
N GLU A 219 14.46 11.81 -18.34
CA GLU A 219 14.96 12.69 -19.40
C GLU A 219 13.80 13.20 -20.26
N GLU A 220 13.66 14.52 -20.33
CA GLU A 220 12.55 15.18 -21.04
C GLU A 220 12.81 15.24 -22.56
N PRO A 221 11.86 14.84 -23.41
CA PRO A 221 12.02 14.92 -24.86
C PRO A 221 12.26 16.35 -25.35
N GLY A 222 13.18 16.51 -26.31
CA GLY A 222 13.53 17.81 -26.90
C GLY A 222 14.50 18.67 -26.11
N THR A 223 15.05 18.18 -24.99
CA THR A 223 16.03 18.92 -24.19
C THR A 223 17.49 18.61 -24.53
N THR A 224 17.76 17.46 -25.18
CA THR A 224 19.11 16.91 -25.37
C THR A 224 19.62 16.93 -26.82
N GLY A 225 18.87 17.54 -27.75
CA GLY A 225 19.24 17.64 -29.16
C GLY A 225 19.17 16.30 -29.93
N GLU A 226 19.65 16.28 -31.18
CA GLU A 226 19.55 15.12 -32.08
C GLU A 226 20.34 13.88 -31.60
N TRP A 227 21.40 14.11 -30.82
CA TRP A 227 22.22 13.09 -30.16
C TRP A 227 21.67 12.66 -28.79
N GLY A 228 20.52 13.19 -28.43
CA GLY A 228 19.86 12.95 -27.16
C GLY A 228 19.15 11.60 -27.11
N VAL A 229 18.69 11.30 -25.91
CA VAL A 229 17.89 10.10 -25.59
C VAL A 229 16.65 9.98 -26.47
N TRP A 230 16.09 11.11 -26.89
CA TRP A 230 14.83 11.19 -27.64
C TRP A 230 15.08 11.63 -29.07
N ARG A 231 14.66 10.80 -30.02
CA ARG A 231 14.62 11.14 -31.45
C ARG A 231 13.25 11.71 -31.81
N ASP A 232 13.23 12.93 -32.31
CA ASP A 232 12.03 13.58 -32.83
C ASP A 232 11.47 12.81 -34.05
N LYS A 233 10.15 12.64 -34.10
CA LYS A 233 9.40 11.99 -35.19
C LYS A 233 8.49 12.95 -35.94
N GLY A 234 8.48 14.22 -35.54
CA GLY A 234 7.70 15.27 -36.18
C GLY A 234 6.52 15.75 -35.34
N ALA A 235 5.79 16.71 -35.91
CA ALA A 235 4.60 17.27 -35.31
C ALA A 235 3.49 16.22 -35.20
N CYS A 236 2.69 16.38 -34.15
CA CYS A 236 1.69 15.41 -33.77
C CYS A 236 0.43 16.14 -33.27
#